data_AF-A0A817G1D9-F1
#
_entry.id   AF-A0A817G1D9-F1
#
_cell.length_a   1.000
_cell.length_b   1.000
_cell.length_c   1.000
_cell.angle_alpha   90.00
_cell.angle_beta   90.00
_cell.angle_gamma   90.00
#
_symmetry.space_group_name_H-M   'P 1'
#
loop_
_entity.id
_entity.type
_entity.pdbx_description
1 polymer ?
#
loop_
_entity_poly.entity_id
_entity_poly.type
_entity_poly.pdbx_seq_one_letter_code
_entity_poly.pdbx_strand_id
1 'polypeptide(L)'
;MYNRAIVAGTDSYVLTAYFVDPRTICTSRRDEARLKREGSGTGLWLQNGIDPIHDSVLIQLYEDTINTTKWVLGSCYPSMGVHYWYDNRLDKECHEIFPVFLMYNKGKLTGFGWALAGKYEYTKRTEPVPYGAVAKFMRIVPTCLEKFFVDLGGFTAVHLYFNTAPSNLLC
;
A
#
# COMPACT_ATOMS: atom_id res chain seq x y z
N MET A 1 0.30 1.14 -12.15
CA MET A 1 -0.22 1.73 -10.89
C MET A 1 -0.15 3.26 -10.87
N TYR A 2 1.00 3.89 -11.12
CA TYR A 2 1.07 5.35 -11.24
C TYR A 2 0.21 5.83 -12.41
N ASN A 3 -0.71 6.75 -12.15
CA ASN A 3 -1.54 7.38 -13.16
C ASN A 3 -1.14 8.85 -13.29
N ARG A 4 -1.29 9.43 -14.48
CA ARG A 4 -1.11 10.88 -14.67
C ARG A 4 -2.42 11.60 -14.33
N ALA A 5 -2.33 12.68 -13.56
CA ALA A 5 -3.47 13.51 -13.21
C ALA A 5 -3.04 14.96 -12.98
N ILE A 6 -3.93 15.91 -13.23
CA ILE A 6 -3.72 17.31 -12.86
C ILE A 6 -4.15 17.49 -11.40
N VAL A 7 -3.18 17.75 -10.52
CA VAL A 7 -3.42 18.02 -9.09
C VAL A 7 -3.06 19.47 -8.82
N ALA A 8 -4.04 20.26 -8.37
CA ALA A 8 -3.87 21.70 -8.11
C ALA A 8 -3.24 22.49 -9.28
N GLY A 9 -3.54 22.12 -10.53
CA GLY A 9 -3.00 22.75 -11.74
C GLY A 9 -1.66 22.19 -12.23
N THR A 10 -1.09 21.20 -11.54
CA THR A 10 0.19 20.58 -11.91
C THR A 10 -0.01 19.15 -12.42
N ASP A 11 0.55 18.85 -13.59
CA ASP A 11 0.63 17.49 -14.14
C ASP A 11 1.53 16.63 -13.25
N SER A 12 0.92 15.62 -12.62
CA SER A 12 1.52 14.83 -11.54
C SER A 12 1.27 13.34 -11.76
N TYR A 13 2.19 12.52 -11.25
CA TYR A 13 1.92 11.09 -11.05
C TYR A 13 1.23 10.88 -9.71
N VAL A 14 0.14 10.12 -9.72
CA VAL A 14 -0.65 9.82 -8.53
C VAL A 14 -0.77 8.32 -8.30
N LEU A 15 -0.82 7.95 -7.03
CA LEU A 15 -1.25 6.64 -6.55
C LEU A 15 -2.58 6.85 -5.82
N THR A 16 -3.56 6.01 -6.13
CA THR A 16 -4.92 6.19 -5.61
C THR A 16 -5.35 4.96 -4.84
N ALA A 17 -5.85 5.20 -3.63
CA ALA A 17 -6.56 4.22 -2.83
C ALA A 17 -8.00 4.69 -2.62
N TYR A 18 -8.95 3.78 -2.78
CA TYR A 18 -10.36 4.02 -2.50
C TYR A 18 -10.79 3.24 -1.27
N PHE A 19 -11.48 3.91 -0.36
CA PHE A 19 -12.05 3.28 0.84
C PHE A 19 -13.49 2.80 0.64
N VAL A 20 -14.03 3.02 -0.56
CA VAL A 20 -15.36 2.61 -1.00
C VAL A 20 -15.18 2.05 -2.40
N ASP A 21 -15.96 1.03 -2.77
CA ASP A 21 -15.93 0.45 -4.11
C ASP A 21 -16.03 1.57 -5.17
N PRO A 22 -15.05 1.69 -6.09
CA PRO A 22 -15.05 2.72 -7.13
C PRO A 22 -16.35 2.80 -7.93
N ARG A 23 -17.05 1.67 -8.15
CA ARG A 23 -18.38 1.64 -8.79
C ARG A 23 -19.41 2.44 -8.03
N THR A 24 -19.41 2.34 -6.70
CA THR A 24 -20.33 3.11 -5.85
C THR A 24 -20.04 4.61 -6.00
N ILE A 25 -18.78 5.01 -6.10
CA ILE A 25 -18.39 6.43 -6.23
C ILE A 25 -18.86 6.99 -7.60
N CYS A 26 -18.66 6.23 -8.67
CA CYS A 26 -18.91 6.68 -10.04
C CYS A 26 -20.39 6.58 -10.47
N THR A 27 -21.20 5.73 -9.84
CA THR A 27 -22.58 5.45 -10.32
C THR A 27 -23.67 5.93 -9.36
N SER A 28 -23.72 5.39 -8.14
CA SER A 28 -24.86 5.59 -7.23
C SER A 28 -24.61 6.63 -6.14
N ARG A 29 -23.34 6.88 -5.80
CA ARG A 29 -22.89 7.59 -4.59
C ARG A 29 -23.48 6.96 -3.31
N ARG A 30 -23.20 7.57 -2.15
CA ARG A 30 -23.76 7.18 -0.86
C ARG A 30 -24.67 8.30 -0.36
N ASP A 31 -25.86 7.95 0.10
CA ASP A 31 -26.73 8.87 0.82
C ASP A 31 -26.27 9.04 2.28
N GLU A 32 -26.89 9.98 3.00
CA GLU A 32 -26.53 10.28 4.39
C GLU A 32 -26.71 9.06 5.31
N ALA A 33 -27.79 8.29 5.09
CA ALA A 33 -28.08 7.12 5.91
C ALA A 33 -27.01 6.03 5.73
N ARG A 34 -26.58 5.79 4.49
CA ARG A 34 -25.50 4.86 4.16
C ARG A 34 -24.16 5.34 4.68
N LEU A 35 -23.85 6.64 4.55
CA LEU A 35 -22.63 7.22 5.11
C LEU A 35 -22.58 7.05 6.65
N LYS A 36 -23.69 7.28 7.35
CA LYS A 36 -23.78 7.07 8.81
C LYS A 36 -23.54 5.62 9.21
N ARG A 37 -23.99 4.65 8.40
CA ARG A 37 -23.80 3.21 8.68
C ARG A 37 -22.39 2.72 8.34
N GLU A 38 -21.84 3.14 7.21
CA GLU A 38 -20.58 2.64 6.67
C GLU A 38 -19.36 3.46 7.11
N GLY A 39 -19.57 4.68 7.61
CA GLY A 39 -18.48 5.59 7.95
C GLY A 39 -17.60 5.95 6.76
N SER A 40 -16.31 6.14 7.01
CA SER A 40 -15.34 6.60 6.00
C SER A 40 -15.11 5.59 4.87
N GLY A 41 -15.43 4.31 5.07
CA GLY A 41 -15.20 3.29 4.05
C GLY A 41 -15.68 1.89 4.41
N THR A 42 -15.87 1.06 3.38
CA THR A 42 -16.32 -0.34 3.48
C THR A 42 -15.25 -1.35 3.08
N GLY A 43 -14.11 -0.89 2.57
CA GLY A 43 -13.00 -1.74 2.14
C GLY A 43 -11.81 -0.91 1.68
N LEU A 44 -10.84 -1.55 1.03
CA LEU A 44 -9.69 -0.89 0.43
C LEU A 44 -9.50 -1.42 -0.99
N TRP A 45 -9.53 -0.52 -1.96
CA TRP A 45 -9.22 -0.78 -3.36
C TRP A 45 -8.03 0.05 -3.78
N LEU A 46 -7.06 -0.56 -4.43
CA LEU A 46 -5.87 0.10 -4.92
C LEU A 46 -5.94 0.20 -6.44
N GLN A 47 -5.94 1.42 -6.97
CA GLN A 47 -6.03 1.63 -8.41
C GLN A 47 -4.76 1.10 -9.10
N ASN A 48 -4.92 0.22 -10.08
CA ASN A 48 -3.86 -0.41 -10.85
C ASN A 48 -4.05 -0.26 -12.37
N GLY A 49 -4.62 0.85 -12.80
CA GLY A 49 -4.81 1.20 -14.20
C GLY A 49 -5.58 2.50 -14.34
N ILE A 50 -6.03 2.79 -15.56
CA ILE A 50 -6.68 4.07 -15.88
C ILE A 50 -8.12 4.06 -15.36
N ASP A 51 -8.84 2.95 -15.51
CA ASP A 51 -10.23 2.84 -15.10
C ASP A 51 -10.32 2.33 -13.66
N PRO A 52 -10.70 3.14 -12.67
CA PRO A 52 -10.76 2.68 -11.28
C PRO A 52 -11.85 1.63 -11.03
N ILE A 53 -12.87 1.49 -11.89
CA ILE A 53 -13.93 0.48 -11.74
C ILE A 53 -13.42 -0.91 -12.12
N HIS A 54 -12.63 -1.01 -13.18
CA HIS A 54 -12.16 -2.28 -13.73
C HIS A 54 -10.71 -2.59 -13.33
N ASP A 55 -9.89 -1.56 -13.14
CA ASP A 55 -8.46 -1.66 -12.85
C ASP A 55 -8.17 -1.33 -11.39
N SER A 56 -8.84 -2.01 -10.46
CA SER A 56 -8.57 -1.89 -9.02
C SER A 56 -8.34 -3.24 -8.37
N VAL A 57 -7.39 -3.30 -7.45
CA VAL A 57 -7.12 -4.49 -6.62
C VAL A 57 -7.84 -4.33 -5.29
N LEU A 58 -8.83 -5.20 -5.02
CA LEU A 58 -9.46 -5.29 -3.70
C LEU A 58 -8.48 -5.92 -2.72
N ILE A 59 -8.35 -5.29 -1.55
CA ILE A 59 -7.54 -5.79 -0.44
C ILE A 59 -8.43 -6.52 0.55
N GLN A 60 -8.00 -7.72 0.92
CA GLN A 60 -8.71 -8.55 1.86
C GLN A 60 -8.72 -7.92 3.25
N LEU A 61 -9.85 -8.00 3.94
CA LEU A 61 -9.94 -7.50 5.31
C LEU A 61 -9.30 -8.47 6.31
N TYR A 62 -9.38 -9.77 6.03
CA TYR A 62 -8.89 -10.83 6.91
C TYR A 62 -7.70 -11.56 6.28
N GLU A 63 -6.66 -11.76 7.09
CA GLU A 63 -5.37 -12.31 6.67
C GLU A 63 -5.50 -13.76 6.18
N ASP A 64 -6.42 -14.53 6.74
CA ASP A 64 -6.68 -15.92 6.34
C ASP A 64 -7.13 -16.07 4.87
N THR A 65 -7.74 -15.04 4.30
CA THR A 65 -8.15 -15.00 2.89
C THR A 65 -7.06 -14.50 1.94
N ILE A 66 -5.93 -14.02 2.46
CA ILE A 66 -4.86 -13.41 1.63
C ILE A 66 -4.11 -14.44 0.79
N ASN A 67 -4.07 -15.71 1.24
CA ASN A 67 -3.37 -16.81 0.58
C ASN A 67 -3.94 -17.17 -0.81
N THR A 68 -5.15 -16.72 -1.12
CA THR A 68 -5.79 -16.88 -2.44
C THR A 68 -5.42 -15.77 -3.42
N THR A 69 -4.55 -14.84 -3.02
CA THR A 69 -4.16 -13.66 -3.80
C THR A 69 -2.67 -13.71 -4.18
N LYS A 70 -2.18 -12.68 -4.89
CA LYS A 70 -0.75 -12.52 -5.19
C LYS A 70 0.06 -11.87 -4.06
N TRP A 71 -0.56 -11.52 -2.93
CA TRP A 71 0.16 -10.89 -1.81
C TRP A 71 1.04 -11.92 -1.12
N VAL A 72 2.35 -11.68 -1.14
CA VAL A 72 3.37 -12.56 -0.58
C VAL A 72 3.72 -12.10 0.83
N LEU A 73 3.78 -13.06 1.75
CA LEU A 73 4.15 -12.82 3.14
C LEU A 73 5.57 -12.26 3.25
N GLY A 74 5.66 -11.05 3.80
CA GLY A 74 6.89 -10.43 4.26
C GLY A 74 7.16 -10.80 5.72
N SER A 75 7.66 -9.83 6.49
CA SER A 75 8.06 -10.05 7.87
C SER A 75 7.12 -9.34 8.85
N CYS A 76 7.06 -9.90 10.05
CA CYS A 76 6.46 -9.21 11.20
C CYS A 76 7.45 -8.15 11.69
N TYR A 77 7.01 -6.89 11.76
CA TYR A 77 7.78 -5.82 12.36
C TYR A 77 7.05 -5.32 13.62
N PRO A 78 7.67 -5.44 14.81
CA PRO A 78 7.08 -4.92 16.05
C PRO A 78 6.75 -3.43 15.89
N SER A 79 5.58 -3.01 16.34
CA SER A 79 4.97 -1.68 16.15
C SER A 79 4.36 -1.38 14.79
N MET A 80 4.40 -2.31 13.82
CA MET A 80 3.80 -2.10 12.48
C MET A 80 2.90 -3.27 12.04
N GLY A 81 3.20 -4.49 12.49
CA GLY A 81 2.45 -5.70 12.15
C GLY A 81 3.12 -6.54 11.05
N VAL A 82 2.34 -7.48 10.50
CA VAL A 82 2.78 -8.40 9.45
C VAL A 82 2.69 -7.71 8.10
N HIS A 83 3.84 -7.61 7.42
CA HIS A 83 3.91 -7.01 6.10
C HIS A 83 3.60 -8.02 5.00
N TYR A 84 2.89 -7.57 3.96
CA TYR A 84 2.70 -8.31 2.72
C TYR A 84 3.07 -7.45 1.52
N TRP A 85 3.68 -8.07 0.51
CA TRP A 85 4.20 -7.43 -0.70
C TRP A 85 3.64 -8.11 -1.94
N TYR A 86 3.13 -7.35 -2.90
CA TYR A 86 2.41 -7.91 -4.04
C TYR A 86 3.35 -8.58 -5.04
N ASP A 87 3.05 -9.85 -5.35
CA ASP A 87 3.75 -10.69 -6.35
C ASP A 87 5.28 -10.68 -6.17
N ASN A 88 5.74 -10.71 -4.92
CA ASN A 88 7.13 -10.45 -4.58
C ASN A 88 8.00 -11.70 -4.80
N ARG A 89 9.04 -11.58 -5.63
CA ARG A 89 9.96 -12.65 -6.04
C ARG A 89 11.37 -12.11 -6.26
N LEU A 90 12.39 -12.96 -6.20
CA LEU A 90 13.80 -12.55 -6.25
C LEU A 90 14.19 -11.92 -7.60
N ASP A 91 13.70 -12.49 -8.69
CA ASP A 91 13.96 -12.14 -10.10
C ASP A 91 12.97 -11.10 -10.66
N LYS A 92 12.28 -10.37 -9.78
CA LYS A 92 11.31 -9.35 -10.19
C LYS A 92 12.01 -8.17 -10.86
N GLU A 93 11.51 -7.71 -12.00
CA GLU A 93 12.07 -6.53 -12.66
C GLU A 93 11.64 -5.23 -11.93
N CYS A 94 12.49 -4.20 -11.93
CA CYS A 94 12.22 -2.93 -11.22
C CYS A 94 10.87 -2.30 -11.63
N HIS A 95 10.53 -2.39 -12.92
CA HIS A 95 9.31 -1.79 -13.47
C HIS A 95 8.04 -2.56 -13.11
N GLU A 96 8.17 -3.80 -12.61
CA GLU A 96 7.07 -4.63 -12.14
C GLU A 96 6.76 -4.41 -10.64
N ILE A 97 7.58 -3.62 -9.93
CA ILE A 97 7.34 -3.34 -8.51
C ILE A 97 5.99 -2.66 -8.35
N PHE A 98 5.14 -3.30 -7.55
CA PHE A 98 3.90 -2.73 -7.07
C PHE A 98 4.22 -1.95 -5.78
N PRO A 99 4.13 -0.60 -5.77
CA PRO A 99 4.69 0.25 -4.72
C PRO A 99 3.81 0.28 -3.46
N VAL A 100 3.35 -0.89 -3.00
CA VAL A 100 2.44 -1.03 -1.85
C VAL A 100 2.86 -2.19 -0.98
N PHE A 101 2.81 -1.95 0.33
CA PHE A 101 2.81 -3.01 1.33
C PHE A 101 1.52 -2.96 2.15
N LEU A 102 1.01 -4.12 2.53
CA LEU A 102 -0.12 -4.24 3.46
C LEU A 102 0.40 -4.54 4.86
N MET A 103 -0.35 -4.14 5.88
CA MET A 103 -0.05 -4.41 7.27
C MET A 103 -1.26 -5.06 7.95
N TYR A 104 -1.06 -6.28 8.44
CA TYR A 104 -2.03 -7.01 9.25
C TYR A 104 -1.58 -7.09 10.70
N ASN A 105 -2.54 -7.14 11.60
CA ASN A 105 -2.30 -7.36 13.02
C ASN A 105 -3.43 -8.21 13.57
N LYS A 106 -3.12 -9.31 14.26
CA LYS A 106 -4.12 -10.26 14.77
C LYS A 106 -5.10 -10.72 13.69
N GLY A 107 -4.62 -11.03 12.49
CA GLY A 107 -5.44 -11.56 11.40
C GLY A 107 -6.30 -10.54 10.64
N LYS A 108 -6.19 -9.23 10.94
CA LYS A 108 -7.03 -8.19 10.31
C LYS A 108 -6.19 -7.05 9.72
N LEU A 109 -6.60 -6.59 8.53
CA LEU A 109 -5.98 -5.45 7.85
C LEU A 109 -6.06 -4.23 8.76
N THR A 110 -4.91 -3.71 9.12
CA THR A 110 -4.75 -2.63 10.10
C THR A 110 -4.12 -1.38 9.47
N GLY A 111 -3.51 -1.53 8.31
CA GLY A 111 -3.05 -0.43 7.49
C GLY A 111 -2.44 -0.91 6.18
N PHE A 112 -1.93 0.05 5.42
CA PHE A 112 -1.11 -0.18 4.24
C PHE A 112 -0.11 0.97 4.11
N GLY A 113 0.80 0.89 3.16
CA GLY A 113 1.60 2.05 2.83
C GLY A 113 2.15 2.01 1.42
N TRP A 114 2.61 3.17 0.99
CA TRP A 114 3.27 3.35 -0.30
C TRP A 114 4.78 3.17 -0.13
N ALA A 115 5.38 2.32 -0.95
CA ALA A 115 6.84 2.17 -1.07
C ALA A 115 7.32 2.92 -2.31
N LEU A 116 7.55 4.22 -2.15
CA LEU A 116 7.88 5.13 -3.24
C LEU A 116 9.35 5.01 -3.61
N ALA A 117 9.66 4.90 -4.90
CA ALA A 117 11.03 4.91 -5.36
C ALA A 117 11.68 6.27 -5.12
N GLY A 118 12.89 6.26 -4.57
CA GLY A 118 13.66 7.44 -4.22
C GLY A 118 13.70 7.77 -2.72
N LYS A 119 14.73 8.52 -2.34
CA LYS A 119 14.90 9.05 -0.98
C LYS A 119 14.29 10.44 -0.87
N TYR A 120 13.14 10.54 -0.23
CA TYR A 120 12.50 11.82 0.06
C TYR A 120 12.97 12.35 1.41
N GLU A 121 12.64 13.61 1.72
CA GLU A 121 12.94 14.17 3.04
C GLU A 121 12.17 13.40 4.12
N TYR A 122 12.82 13.16 5.26
CA TYR A 122 12.16 12.57 6.42
C TYR A 122 11.19 13.58 7.03
N THR A 123 9.94 13.19 7.21
CA THR A 123 8.92 14.02 7.87
C THR A 123 8.02 13.15 8.76
N LYS A 124 7.02 13.76 9.39
CA LYS A 124 5.96 13.00 10.09
C LYS A 124 5.14 12.08 9.17
N ARG A 125 5.28 12.19 7.84
CA ARG A 125 4.50 11.46 6.83
C ARG A 125 5.35 10.54 5.94
N THR A 126 6.64 10.82 5.83
CA THR A 126 7.57 10.17 4.90
C THR A 126 8.74 9.59 5.67
N GLU A 127 9.00 8.31 5.46
CA GLU A 127 10.08 7.57 6.10
C GLU A 127 11.03 7.00 5.05
N PRO A 128 12.21 7.60 4.84
CA PRO A 128 13.23 7.01 3.99
C PRO A 128 13.76 5.74 4.64
N VAL A 129 13.62 4.61 3.94
CA VAL A 129 13.97 3.30 4.50
C VAL A 129 15.46 3.04 4.27
N PRO A 130 16.25 2.77 5.33
CA PRO A 130 17.64 2.37 5.17
C PRO A 130 17.75 1.02 4.46
N TYR A 131 18.77 0.85 3.59
CA TYR A 131 18.96 -0.41 2.86
C TYR A 131 19.05 -1.64 3.77
N GLY A 132 19.79 -1.52 4.88
CA GLY A 132 19.92 -2.61 5.86
C GLY A 132 18.63 -2.96 6.61
N ALA A 133 17.57 -2.15 6.48
CA ALA A 133 16.27 -2.41 7.11
C ALA A 133 15.30 -3.17 6.20
N VAL A 134 15.54 -3.26 4.88
CA VAL A 134 14.60 -3.84 3.91
C VAL A 134 14.25 -5.29 4.25
N ALA A 135 15.26 -6.10 4.60
CA ALA A 135 15.08 -7.50 5.01
C ALA A 135 14.29 -7.67 6.31
N LYS A 136 14.07 -6.61 7.09
CA LYS A 136 13.21 -6.64 8.28
C LYS A 136 11.72 -6.61 7.93
N PHE A 137 11.35 -6.20 6.72
CA PHE A 137 9.96 -6.10 6.26
C PHE A 137 9.65 -7.11 5.14
N MET A 138 10.67 -7.53 4.39
CA MET A 138 10.56 -8.46 3.27
C MET A 138 11.33 -9.74 3.57
N ARG A 139 10.66 -10.90 3.44
CA ARG A 139 11.33 -12.22 3.48
C ARG A 139 12.09 -12.51 2.18
N ILE A 140 11.52 -12.09 1.06
CA ILE A 140 12.13 -12.16 -0.27
C ILE A 140 12.41 -10.72 -0.67
N VAL A 141 13.68 -10.36 -0.87
CA VAL A 141 14.07 -9.02 -1.31
C VAL A 141 14.38 -9.13 -2.81
N PRO A 142 13.59 -8.51 -3.70
CA PRO A 142 13.92 -8.48 -5.13
C PRO A 142 15.31 -7.90 -5.34
N THR A 143 16.13 -8.55 -6.17
CA THR A 143 17.50 -8.08 -6.48
C THR A 143 17.48 -6.67 -7.09
N CYS A 144 16.41 -6.37 -7.82
CA CYS A 144 16.19 -5.10 -8.48
C CYS A 144 16.03 -3.91 -7.50
N LEU A 145 15.72 -4.14 -6.21
CA LEU A 145 15.65 -3.07 -5.22
C LEU A 145 17.01 -2.42 -4.98
N GLU A 146 18.11 -3.13 -5.16
CA GLU A 146 19.46 -2.54 -5.06
C GLU A 146 19.61 -1.34 -6.00
N LYS A 147 19.05 -1.43 -7.22
CA LYS A 147 19.04 -0.31 -8.18
C LYS A 147 18.27 0.89 -7.65
N PHE A 148 17.20 0.72 -6.88
CA PHE A 148 16.52 1.86 -6.25
C PHE A 148 17.43 2.58 -5.25
N PHE A 149 18.24 1.84 -4.50
CA PHE A 149 19.19 2.42 -3.55
C PHE A 149 20.37 3.10 -4.22
N VAL A 150 20.93 2.49 -5.26
CA VAL A 150 22.08 3.03 -5.99
C VAL A 150 21.67 4.20 -6.88
N ASP A 151 20.61 4.04 -7.68
CA ASP A 151 20.27 5.00 -8.74
C ASP A 151 19.34 6.12 -8.24
N LEU A 152 18.47 5.82 -7.26
CA LEU A 152 17.44 6.75 -6.76
C LEU A 152 17.66 7.16 -5.29
N GLY A 153 18.71 6.64 -4.65
CA GLY A 153 19.04 6.92 -3.25
C GLY A 153 18.22 6.13 -2.21
N GLY A 154 17.30 5.25 -2.64
CA GLY A 154 16.54 4.35 -1.77
C GLY A 154 15.06 4.26 -2.13
N PHE A 155 14.24 3.88 -1.14
CA PHE A 155 12.78 4.03 -1.20
C PHE A 155 12.26 4.71 0.06
N THR A 156 11.14 5.40 -0.09
CA THR A 156 10.44 6.12 0.98
C THR A 156 9.11 5.45 1.27
N ALA A 157 8.89 5.09 2.52
CA ALA A 157 7.61 4.57 2.99
C ALA A 157 6.68 5.71 3.42
N VAL A 158 5.40 5.59 3.05
CA VAL A 158 4.31 6.42 3.58
C VAL A 158 3.26 5.50 4.18
N HIS A 159 3.08 5.55 5.50
CA HIS A 159 2.19 4.65 6.22
C HIS A 159 0.80 5.24 6.39
N LEU A 160 -0.24 4.42 6.17
CA LEU A 160 -1.63 4.74 6.42
C LEU A 160 -2.22 3.68 7.36
N TYR A 161 -2.56 4.09 8.57
CA TYR A 161 -3.13 3.21 9.60
C TYR A 161 -4.63 3.44 9.77
N PHE A 162 -5.36 2.35 10.03
CA PHE A 162 -6.81 2.36 10.30
C PHE A 162 -7.13 2.30 11.79
N ASN A 163 -6.14 2.54 12.64
CA ASN A 163 -6.27 2.50 14.09
C ASN A 163 -5.69 3.79 14.71
N THR A 164 -6.07 4.07 15.95
CA THR A 164 -5.63 5.26 16.70
C THR A 164 -4.30 5.06 17.45
N ALA A 165 -3.78 3.83 17.52
CA ALA A 165 -2.57 3.46 18.25
C ALA A 165 -1.59 2.69 17.34
N PRO A 166 -1.04 3.36 16.30
CA PRO A 166 -0.31 2.69 15.23
C PRO A 166 0.96 1.98 15.71
N SER A 167 1.52 2.38 16.86
CA SER A 167 2.69 1.76 17.47
C SER A 167 2.39 0.49 18.29
N ASN A 168 1.12 0.15 18.53
CA ASN A 168 0.73 -1.00 19.36
C ASN A 168 0.32 -2.22 18.52
N LEU A 169 1.20 -2.61 17.60
CA LEU A 169 1.01 -3.73 16.68
C LEU A 169 2.12 -4.76 16.92
N LEU A 170 1.76 -6.00 17.21
CA LEU A 170 2.71 -7.03 17.67
C LEU A 170 2.83 -8.21 16.70
N CYS A 171 1.96 -8.24 15.69
CA CYS A 171 1.57 -9.46 14.99
C CYS A 171 0.71 -10.32 15.93
#